data_AF-A0A2N5N3N2-F1
#
_entry.id   AF-A0A2N5N3N2-F1
#
_cell.length_a   1.000
_cell.length_b   1.000
_cell.length_c   1.000
_cell.angle_alpha   90.00
_cell.angle_beta   90.00
_cell.angle_gamma   90.00
#
_symmetry.space_group_name_H-M   'P 1'
#
loop_
_entity.id
_entity.type
_entity.pdbx_description
1 polymer ?
#
loop_
_entity_poly.entity_id
_entity_poly.type
_entity_poly.pdbx_seq_one_letter_code
_entity_poly.pdbx_strand_id
1 'polypeptide(L)' 'MSRPLPISADTAVKLAKQLGVPLEHLMHMPRHILLQKMAELARAEGADSQEKPAAAAGPETAGAPSEPEKDEDR' A
#
# COMPACT_ATOMS: atom_id res chain seq x y z
N MET A 1 16.43 10.83 -17.42
CA MET A 1 15.27 9.94 -17.63
C MET A 1 15.21 8.93 -16.51
N SER A 2 14.35 9.14 -15.51
CA SER A 2 14.14 8.22 -14.39
C SER A 2 13.21 7.09 -14.86
N ARG A 3 13.79 5.99 -15.34
CA ARG A 3 13.01 4.80 -15.69
C ARG A 3 12.47 4.19 -14.39
N PRO A 4 11.14 4.16 -14.16
CA PRO A 4 10.59 3.54 -12.96
C PRO A 4 11.04 2.08 -12.90
N LEU A 5 11.39 1.62 -11.70
CA LEU A 5 11.74 0.22 -11.48
C LEU A 5 10.54 -0.66 -11.91
N PRO A 6 10.78 -1.78 -12.60
CA PRO A 6 9.73 -2.75 -12.88
C PRO A 6 9.45 -3.58 -11.61
N ILE A 7 8.89 -2.94 -10.59
CA ILE A 7 8.35 -3.65 -9.43
C ILE A 7 6.87 -3.90 -9.67
N SER A 8 6.47 -5.17 -9.59
CA SER A 8 5.07 -5.55 -9.67
C SER A 8 4.31 -5.05 -8.43
N ALA A 9 3.01 -4.79 -8.58
CA ALA A 9 2.16 -4.37 -7.47
C ALA A 9 2.21 -5.35 -6.28
N ASP A 10 2.26 -6.66 -6.57
CA ASP A 10 2.38 -7.70 -5.54
C ASP A 10 3.70 -7.59 -4.73
N THR A 11 4.82 -7.33 -5.41
CA THR A 11 6.12 -7.12 -4.76
C THR A 11 6.13 -5.86 -3.91
N ALA A 12 5.53 -4.78 -4.39
CA ALA A 12 5.41 -3.53 -3.65
C ALA A 12 4.60 -3.69 -2.35
N VAL A 13 3.48 -4.42 -2.40
CA VAL A 13 2.64 -4.70 -1.23
C VAL A 13 3.38 -5.57 -0.21
N LYS A 14 4.14 -6.57 -0.66
CA LYS A 14 4.95 -7.43 0.22
C LYS A 14 6.08 -6.65 0.89
N LEU A 15 6.79 -5.82 0.13
CA LEU A 15 7.85 -4.95 0.65
C LEU A 15 7.31 -3.94 1.66
N ALA A 16 6.18 -3.29 1.36
CA ALA A 16 5.53 -2.35 2.27
C ALA A 16 5.21 -3.00 3.62
N LYS A 17 4.66 -4.22 3.58
CA LYS A 17 4.35 -5.00 4.80
C LYS A 17 5.59 -5.41 5.57
N GLN A 18 6.62 -5.92 4.90
CA GLN A 18 7.86 -6.35 5.56
C GLN A 18 8.63 -5.19 6.17
N LEU A 19 8.59 -4.02 5.54
CA LEU A 19 9.25 -2.81 6.03
C LEU A 19 8.40 -2.04 7.05
N GLY A 20 7.12 -2.39 7.22
CA GLY A 20 6.18 -1.63 8.06
C GLY A 20 5.90 -0.22 7.55
N VAL A 21 5.96 -0.01 6.23
CA VAL A 21 5.82 1.32 5.59
C VAL A 21 4.55 1.35 4.73
N PRO A 22 3.80 2.47 4.67
CA PRO A 22 2.65 2.61 3.78
C PRO A 22 3.02 2.42 2.30
N LEU A 23 2.11 1.82 1.53
CA LEU A 23 2.34 1.53 0.11
C LEU A 23 2.51 2.81 -0.71
N GLU A 24 1.77 3.86 -0.37
CA GLU A 24 1.83 5.18 -1.01
C GLU A 24 3.25 5.75 -0.89
N HIS A 25 3.82 5.68 0.32
CA HIS A 25 5.18 6.14 0.58
C HIS A 25 6.22 5.30 -0.17
N LEU A 26 6.00 3.99 -0.27
CA LEU A 26 6.87 3.08 -1.02
C LEU A 26 6.86 3.38 -2.53
N MET A 27 5.71 3.74 -3.10
CA MET A 27 5.56 4.11 -4.52
C MET A 27 6.22 5.45 -4.87
N HIS A 28 6.31 6.38 -3.91
CA HIS A 28 7.03 7.65 -4.07
C HIS A 28 8.52 7.56 -3.70
N MET A 29 8.95 6.41 -3.18
CA MET A 29 10.31 6.22 -2.70
C MET A 29 11.32 6.21 -3.87
N PRO A 30 12.46 6.90 -3.74
CA PRO A 30 13.47 6.90 -4.78
C PRO A 30 14.10 5.51 -4.97
N ARG A 31 14.40 5.19 -6.23
CA ARG A 31 14.90 3.88 -6.69
C ARG A 31 16.07 3.31 -5.89
N HIS A 32 17.04 4.14 -5.48
CA HIS A 32 18.22 3.65 -4.76
C HIS A 32 17.88 3.20 -3.33
N ILE A 33 16.91 3.84 -2.66
CA ILE A 33 16.46 3.45 -1.32
C ILE A 33 15.72 2.12 -1.38
N LEU A 34 14.88 1.91 -2.39
CA LEU A 34 14.19 0.63 -2.61
C LEU A 34 15.19 -0.52 -2.77
N LEU A 35 16.25 -0.32 -3.58
CA LEU A 35 17.31 -1.33 -3.75
C LEU A 35 18.05 -1.64 -2.44
N GLN A 36 18.33 -0.61 -1.63
CA GLN A 36 18.95 -0.80 -0.32
C GLN A 36 18.04 -1.61 0.61
N LYS A 37 16.76 -1.29 0.68
CA LYS A 37 15.77 -2.00 1.50
C LYS A 37 15.57 -3.46 1.05
N MET A 38 15.56 -3.71 -0.25
CA MET A 38 15.52 -5.08 -0.80
C MET A 38 16.79 -5.87 -0.44
N ALA A 39 17.96 -5.23 -0.47
CA ALA A 39 19.21 -5.88 -0.06
C ALA A 39 19.26 -6.14 1.46
N GLU A 40 18.70 -5.25 2.28
CA GLU A 40 18.53 -5.44 3.73
C GLU A 40 17.58 -6.62 4.01
N LEU A 41 16.45 -6.70 3.30
CA LEU A 41 15.49 -7.80 3.44
C LEU A 41 16.05 -9.14 2.98
N ALA A 42 16.74 -9.20 1.84
CA ALA A 42 17.35 -10.44 1.36
C ALA A 42 18.39 -11.00 2.34
N ARG A 43 19.01 -10.13 3.17
CA ARG A 43 19.88 -10.55 4.27
C ARG A 43 19.11 -11.01 5.51
N ALA A 44 17.96 -10.40 5.79
CA ALA A 44 17.09 -10.73 6.92
C ALA A 44 16.24 -12.00 6.70
N GLU A 45 15.83 -12.30 5.47
CA GLU A 45 15.05 -13.50 5.10
C GLU A 45 15.80 -14.82 5.38
N GLY A 46 17.12 -14.77 5.57
CA GLY A 46 17.90 -15.91 6.06
C GLY A 46 17.76 -16.18 7.57
N ALA A 47 17.15 -15.28 8.33
CA ALA A 47 17.16 -15.31 9.80
C ALA A 47 15.78 -15.32 10.48
N ASP A 48 14.68 -14.88 9.84
CA ASP A 48 13.43 -14.64 10.57
C ASP A 48 12.18 -15.05 9.76
N SER A 49 11.56 -16.15 10.17
CA SER A 49 10.19 -16.54 9.81
C SER A 49 9.28 -16.24 11.00
N GLN A 50 8.13 -15.62 10.71
CA GLN A 50 7.05 -15.14 11.62
C GLN A 50 7.21 -13.63 11.91
N GLU A 51 6.27 -12.74 11.60
CA GLU A 51 4.90 -12.74 12.10
C GLU A 51 4.01 -11.77 11.28
N LYS A 52 2.71 -12.07 11.23
CA LYS A 52 1.60 -11.29 10.64
C LYS A 52 0.45 -11.39 11.68
N PRO A 53 -0.62 -10.57 11.70
CA PRO A 53 -0.92 -9.21 11.18
C PRO A 53 -1.44 -8.26 12.29
N ALA A 54 -1.66 -6.96 12.02
CA ALA A 54 -2.93 -6.25 12.37
C ALA A 54 -2.90 -4.74 12.08
N ALA A 55 -4.01 -4.27 11.46
CA ALA A 55 -4.73 -3.00 11.69
C ALA A 55 -4.02 -1.65 11.40
N ALA A 56 -4.63 -0.58 10.87
CA ALA A 56 -5.98 -0.27 10.40
C ALA A 56 -5.96 1.07 9.63
N ALA A 57 -6.74 1.18 8.55
CA ALA A 57 -7.39 2.39 7.98
C ALA A 57 -8.10 1.91 6.70
N GLY A 58 -9.31 1.35 6.74
CA GLY A 58 -10.57 2.02 7.07
C GLY A 58 -11.23 2.49 5.77
N PRO A 59 -12.19 1.77 5.17
CA PRO A 59 -12.94 2.25 4.02
C PRO A 59 -14.24 2.91 4.50
N GLU A 60 -14.18 4.16 4.97
CA GLU A 60 -15.39 4.96 5.18
C GLU A 60 -15.11 6.43 4.89
N THR A 61 -15.51 6.90 3.71
CA THR A 61 -16.16 8.20 3.58
C THR A 61 -17.42 8.01 2.73
N ALA A 62 -18.54 8.09 3.44
CA ALA A 62 -19.89 8.18 2.91
C ALA A 62 -20.08 9.45 2.08
N GLY A 63 -20.98 9.41 1.09
CA GLY A 63 -21.37 10.61 0.37
C GLY A 63 -22.28 10.43 -0.84
N ALA A 64 -23.34 9.62 -0.75
CA ALA A 64 -24.57 9.82 -1.54
C ALA A 64 -25.69 8.91 -1.00
N PRO A 65 -26.52 9.35 -0.04
CA PRO A 65 -27.83 8.76 0.14
C PRO A 65 -28.72 9.16 -1.03
N SER A 66 -29.37 8.15 -1.61
CA SER A 66 -30.51 8.29 -2.50
C SER A 66 -31.54 9.25 -1.90
N GLU A 67 -31.85 10.32 -2.63
CA GLU A 67 -32.98 11.20 -2.33
C GLU A 67 -34.24 10.55 -2.93
N PRO A 68 -35.24 10.17 -2.11
CA PRO A 68 -36.51 9.69 -2.64
C PRO A 68 -37.33 10.89 -3.14
N GLU A 69 -37.76 10.74 -4.39
CA GLU A 69 -38.84 11.43 -5.09
C GLU A 69 -39.89 11.98 -4.11
N LYS A 70 -39.95 13.32 -4.00
CA LYS A 70 -41.07 14.01 -3.37
C LYS A 70 -42.05 14.40 -4.47
N ASP A 71 -43.30 13.98 -4.24
CA ASP A 71 -44.52 14.52 -4.79
C ASP A 71 -44.39 15.97 -5.28
N GLU A 72 -44.60 16.17 -6.58
CA GLU A 72 -44.93 17.47 -7.15
C GLU A 72 -46.02 17.27 -8.22
N ASP A 73 -47.02 18.16 -8.17
CA ASP A 73 -48.28 18.26 -8.94
C ASP A 73 -49.41 17.29 -8.53
N ARG A 74 -50.33 17.72 -7.64
CA ARG A 74 -51.47 18.62 -7.89
C ARG A 74 -52.65 17.94 -8.61
#